data_AF-A0A0N4VRL7-F1
#
_entry.id   AF-A0A0N4VRL7-F1
#
_cell.length_a   1.000
_cell.length_b   1.000
_cell.length_c   1.000
_cell.angle_alpha   90.00
_cell.angle_beta   90.00
_cell.angle_gamma   90.00
#
_symmetry.space_group_name_H-M   'P 1'
#
loop_
_entity.id
_entity.type
_entity.pdbx_description
1 polymer ?
#
loop_
_entity_poly.entity_id
_entity_poly.type
_entity_poly.pdbx_seq_one_letter_code
_entity_poly.pdbx_strand_id
1 'polypeptide(L)'
;KQFVCSFLVIQYPEKKIEILCQVFSFFQIHILEAVLPSAVEERKACDTIWREGTEYETYMAYVTCVKIFLGATRLWPNKLKILRRAHAWVRDGYLTADRFCQHDFMFHGWKKQNIDDSWHSPFLTTPELDKCGNGYDGWHWREDANISVAAMKQMLIDTEFSMAASFPVVARVIPYLAKPDVGNCFPNCDELINLPLPSTSPSPST
;
A
#
# COMPACT_ATOMS: atom_id res chain seq x y z
N LYS A 1 -15.45 -6.24 -6.63
CA LYS A 1 -15.10 -5.98 -5.22
C LYS A 1 -14.12 -4.81 -5.18
N GLN A 2 -14.51 -3.67 -4.60
CA GLN A 2 -13.69 -2.45 -4.58
C GLN A 2 -13.11 -2.32 -3.17
N PHE A 3 -11.80 -2.50 -3.03
CA PHE A 3 -11.10 -2.50 -1.74
C PHE A 3 -10.09 -1.35 -1.72
N VAL A 4 -10.19 -0.50 -0.70
CA VAL A 4 -9.37 0.70 -0.52
C VAL A 4 -7.94 0.30 -0.13
N CYS A 5 -6.96 0.81 -0.87
CA CYS A 5 -5.54 0.41 -0.84
C CYS A 5 -4.69 1.29 0.09
N SER A 6 -3.64 0.70 0.67
CA SER A 6 -2.49 1.45 1.21
C SER A 6 -1.34 1.38 0.21
N PHE A 7 -0.70 2.53 -0.07
CA PHE A 7 0.38 2.65 -1.06
C PHE A 7 1.74 2.32 -0.47
N LEU A 8 2.51 1.58 -1.25
CA LEU A 8 3.95 1.44 -1.10
C LEU A 8 4.58 2.04 -2.37
N VAL A 9 5.39 3.07 -2.20
CA VAL A 9 6.24 3.60 -3.27
C VAL A 9 7.63 2.98 -3.11
N ILE A 10 8.09 2.25 -4.12
CA ILE A 10 9.44 1.68 -4.19
C ILE A 10 10.32 2.63 -5.00
N GLN A 11 11.41 3.13 -4.42
CA GLN A 11 12.39 3.96 -5.13
C GLN A 11 13.73 3.20 -5.25
N TYR A 12 14.11 2.83 -6.48
CA TYR A 12 15.44 2.26 -6.79
C TYR A 12 16.45 3.38 -7.15
N PRO A 13 17.76 3.21 -6.84
CA PRO A 13 18.77 4.26 -7.02
C PRO A 13 19.12 4.60 -8.48
N GLU A 14 18.90 3.71 -9.46
CA GLU A 14 19.33 3.96 -10.85
C GLU A 14 18.23 3.85 -11.92
N LYS A 15 17.01 3.46 -11.54
CA LYS A 15 15.82 3.53 -12.40
C LYS A 15 14.61 3.91 -11.55
N LYS A 16 13.98 5.04 -11.87
CA LYS A 16 12.66 5.38 -11.33
C LYS A 16 11.65 4.39 -11.90
N ILE A 17 11.42 3.29 -11.18
CA ILE A 17 10.28 2.41 -11.46
C ILE A 17 9.18 2.83 -10.48
N GLU A 18 8.22 3.61 -10.97
CA GLU A 18 6.97 3.85 -10.26
C GLU A 18 6.10 2.60 -10.35
N ILE A 19 6.12 1.77 -9.30
CA ILE A 19 5.09 0.75 -9.14
C ILE A 19 3.91 1.43 -8.44
N LEU A 20 2.99 1.99 -9.25
CA LEU A 20 1.63 2.29 -8.83
C LEU A 20 0.94 0.97 -8.49
N CYS A 21 1.11 0.50 -7.25
CA CYS A 21 0.39 -0.68 -6.78
C CYS A 21 -1.03 -0.29 -6.36
N GLN A 22 -1.82 0.14 -7.34
CA GLN A 22 -3.23 -0.21 -7.31
C GLN A 22 -3.30 -1.67 -7.72
N VAL A 23 -3.96 -2.46 -6.87
CA VAL A 23 -4.28 -3.87 -7.08
C VAL A 23 -3.17 -4.87 -6.68
N PHE A 24 -3.59 -5.79 -5.81
CA PHE A 24 -2.95 -7.01 -5.33
C PHE A 24 -1.98 -6.88 -4.14
N SER A 25 -2.56 -7.10 -2.96
CA SER A 25 -1.95 -7.67 -1.74
C SER A 25 -0.78 -8.63 -1.98
N PHE A 26 -0.81 -9.39 -3.07
CA PHE A 26 0.25 -10.30 -3.52
C PHE A 26 1.64 -9.64 -3.63
N PHE A 27 1.72 -8.36 -3.99
CA PHE A 27 3.03 -7.69 -4.08
C PHE A 27 3.71 -7.54 -2.72
N GLN A 28 2.95 -7.35 -1.64
CA GLN A 28 3.52 -7.04 -0.33
C GLN A 28 4.37 -8.21 0.22
N ILE A 29 3.94 -9.45 -0.01
CA ILE A 29 4.69 -10.63 0.44
C ILE A 29 5.98 -10.85 -0.37
N HIS A 30 6.01 -10.48 -1.66
CA HIS A 30 7.24 -10.51 -2.45
C HIS A 30 8.23 -9.43 -2.05
N ILE A 31 7.74 -8.27 -1.65
CA ILE A 31 8.60 -7.23 -1.07
C ILE A 31 9.20 -7.72 0.24
N LEU A 32 8.39 -8.37 1.09
CA LEU A 32 8.86 -8.99 2.32
C LEU A 32 9.95 -10.03 2.05
N GLU A 33 9.77 -10.89 1.05
CA GLU A 33 10.79 -11.85 0.61
C GLU A 33 12.08 -11.20 0.13
N ALA A 34 11.99 -10.14 -0.68
CA ALA A 34 13.17 -9.46 -1.23
C ALA A 34 14.00 -8.74 -0.16
N VAL A 35 13.35 -8.19 0.86
CA VAL A 35 14.02 -7.42 1.91
C VAL A 35 14.35 -8.23 3.17
N LEU A 36 13.55 -9.25 3.49
CA LEU A 36 13.69 -10.16 4.64
C LEU A 36 13.63 -11.63 4.18
N PRO A 37 14.64 -12.14 3.45
CA PRO A 37 14.59 -13.51 2.93
C PRO A 37 14.60 -14.60 4.02
N SER A 38 15.14 -14.30 5.20
CA SER A 38 15.18 -15.23 6.34
C SER A 38 13.84 -15.42 7.04
N ALA A 39 12.86 -14.56 6.81
CA ALA A 39 11.52 -14.63 7.43
C ALA A 39 10.63 -15.67 6.73
N VAL A 40 11.12 -16.90 6.59
CA VAL A 40 10.48 -17.95 5.76
C VAL A 40 9.16 -18.40 6.37
N GLU A 41 9.15 -18.72 7.67
CA GLU A 41 7.94 -19.20 8.35
C GLU A 41 6.90 -18.10 8.53
N GLU A 42 7.34 -16.87 8.80
CA GLU A 42 6.43 -15.72 8.90
C GLU A 42 5.77 -15.40 7.55
N ARG A 43 6.52 -15.50 6.45
CA ARG A 43 5.96 -15.40 5.10
C ARG A 43 4.95 -16.50 4.82
N LYS A 44 5.24 -17.75 5.16
CA LYS A 44 4.28 -18.88 5.02
C LYS A 44 3.03 -18.65 5.86
N ALA A 45 3.17 -18.14 7.08
CA ALA A 45 2.03 -17.81 7.93
C ALA A 45 1.15 -16.72 7.30
N CYS A 46 1.75 -15.64 6.79
CA CYS A 46 1.00 -14.61 6.09
C CYS A 46 0.35 -15.15 4.80
N ASP A 47 1.06 -15.92 3.98
CA ASP A 47 0.51 -16.55 2.77
C ASP A 47 -0.69 -17.46 3.08
N THR A 48 -0.60 -18.22 4.17
CA THR A 48 -1.71 -19.07 4.66
C THR A 48 -2.94 -18.23 5.00
N ILE A 49 -2.77 -17.13 5.75
CA ILE A 49 -3.87 -16.20 6.07
C ILE A 49 -4.50 -15.62 4.80
N TRP A 50 -3.69 -15.30 3.79
CA TRP A 50 -4.19 -14.81 2.50
C TRP A 50 -5.00 -15.87 1.76
N ARG A 51 -4.52 -17.11 1.68
CA ARG A 51 -5.20 -18.21 0.99
C ARG A 51 -6.51 -18.63 1.66
N GLU A 52 -6.55 -18.56 2.99
CA GLU A 52 -7.74 -18.88 3.80
C GLU A 52 -8.75 -17.71 3.82
N GLY A 53 -8.32 -16.49 3.52
CA GLY A 53 -9.14 -15.28 3.62
C GLY A 53 -10.22 -15.19 2.54
N THR A 54 -11.48 -15.07 2.96
CA THR A 54 -12.65 -15.01 2.07
C THR A 54 -13.33 -13.63 2.05
N GLU A 55 -13.06 -12.81 3.06
CA GLU A 55 -13.76 -11.55 3.36
C GLU A 55 -12.77 -10.42 3.65
N TYR A 56 -13.30 -9.20 3.83
CA TYR A 56 -12.47 -8.01 3.99
C TYR A 56 -11.66 -8.04 5.30
N GLU A 57 -12.26 -8.58 6.35
CA GLU A 57 -11.70 -8.67 7.69
C GLU A 57 -10.47 -9.58 7.70
N THR A 58 -10.59 -10.77 7.12
CA THR A 58 -9.50 -11.74 6.97
C THR A 58 -8.45 -11.26 5.97
N TYR A 59 -8.86 -10.55 4.92
CA TYR A 59 -7.94 -9.83 4.04
C TYR A 59 -7.08 -8.80 4.79
N MET A 60 -7.70 -8.00 5.66
CA MET A 60 -6.98 -7.02 6.46
C MET A 60 -6.05 -7.67 7.48
N ALA A 61 -6.36 -8.87 7.96
CA ALA A 61 -5.44 -9.65 8.79
C ALA A 61 -4.17 -10.04 8.01
N TYR A 62 -4.29 -10.47 6.74
CA TYR A 62 -3.12 -10.68 5.87
C TYR A 62 -2.31 -9.39 5.69
N VAL A 63 -2.97 -8.27 5.36
CA VAL A 63 -2.31 -6.98 5.16
C VAL A 63 -1.56 -6.56 6.43
N THR A 64 -2.16 -6.73 7.61
CA THR A 64 -1.49 -6.48 8.89
C THR A 64 -0.28 -7.40 9.08
N CYS A 65 -0.42 -8.69 8.77
CA CYS A 65 0.66 -9.68 8.91
C CYS A 65 1.93 -9.20 8.21
N VAL A 66 1.84 -8.88 6.92
CA VAL A 66 2.99 -8.42 6.13
C VAL A 66 3.49 -7.05 6.58
N LYS A 67 2.57 -6.13 6.92
CA LYS A 67 2.92 -4.77 7.35
C LYS A 67 3.67 -4.72 8.66
N ILE A 68 3.50 -5.66 9.59
CA ILE A 68 4.28 -5.66 10.83
C ILE A 68 5.77 -5.88 10.53
N PHE A 69 6.09 -6.81 9.63
CA PHE A 69 7.48 -7.08 9.22
C PHE A 69 8.09 -5.91 8.41
N LEU A 70 7.34 -5.36 7.45
CA LEU A 70 7.82 -4.25 6.62
C LEU A 70 7.82 -2.90 7.35
N GLY A 71 6.93 -2.72 8.33
CA GLY A 71 6.71 -1.46 9.04
C GLY A 71 7.80 -1.14 10.05
N ALA A 72 8.40 -2.16 10.66
CA ALA A 72 9.52 -2.01 11.59
C ALA A 72 10.77 -1.44 10.89
N THR A 73 11.08 -1.93 9.69
CA THR A 73 12.24 -1.50 8.89
C THR A 73 11.77 -0.96 7.55
N ARG A 74 11.70 0.37 7.44
CA ARG A 74 11.30 1.07 6.20
C ARG A 74 12.47 1.40 5.27
N LEU A 75 13.69 1.38 5.80
CA LEU A 75 14.89 1.77 5.06
C LEU A 75 15.77 0.54 4.90
N TRP A 76 15.88 0.05 3.68
CA TRP A 76 16.76 -1.04 3.28
C TRP A 76 17.84 -0.47 2.38
N PRO A 77 19.05 -0.20 2.92
CA PRO A 77 20.14 0.39 2.15
C PRO A 77 20.36 -0.37 0.83
N ASN A 78 20.43 0.38 -0.27
CA ASN A 78 20.62 -0.13 -1.63
C ASN A 78 19.55 -1.11 -2.15
N LYS A 79 18.41 -1.26 -1.45
CA LYS A 79 17.31 -2.16 -1.86
C LYS A 79 15.97 -1.44 -2.00
N LEU A 80 15.47 -0.87 -0.92
CA LEU A 80 14.10 -0.36 -0.83
C LEU A 80 13.94 0.74 0.22
N LYS A 81 13.17 1.76 -0.10
CA LYS A 81 12.70 2.78 0.85
C LYS A 81 11.19 2.85 0.86
N ILE A 82 10.57 2.51 2.00
CA ILE A 82 9.13 2.61 2.24
C ILE A 82 8.81 3.99 2.82
N LEU A 83 8.11 4.83 2.06
CA LEU A 83 7.68 6.16 2.53
C LEU A 83 6.51 6.04 3.53
N ARG A 84 6.41 7.01 4.45
CA ARG A 84 5.26 7.10 5.36
C ARG A 84 4.02 7.49 4.56
N ARG A 85 2.85 7.08 5.06
CA ARG A 85 1.56 7.54 4.52
C ARG A 85 1.53 9.07 4.49
N ALA A 86 1.00 9.65 3.42
CA ALA A 86 0.91 11.09 3.21
C ALA A 86 2.26 11.86 3.22
N HIS A 87 3.40 11.16 3.08
CA HIS A 87 4.74 11.77 3.00
C HIS A 87 5.45 11.43 1.67
N ALA A 88 4.73 10.84 0.71
CA ALA A 88 5.25 10.53 -0.62
C ALA A 88 4.85 11.62 -1.62
N TRP A 89 5.53 11.67 -2.76
CA TRP A 89 5.21 12.57 -3.88
C TRP A 89 3.80 12.32 -4.45
N VAL A 90 3.20 11.19 -4.09
CA VAL A 90 1.86 10.79 -4.49
C VAL A 90 1.06 10.43 -3.24
N ARG A 91 -0.12 11.02 -3.08
CA ARG A 91 -1.06 10.69 -2.00
C ARG A 91 -2.37 10.18 -2.59
N ASP A 92 -3.00 9.22 -1.90
CA ASP A 92 -4.37 8.80 -2.23
C ASP A 92 -5.34 9.90 -1.82
N GLY A 93 -6.11 10.38 -2.80
CA GLY A 93 -7.10 11.43 -2.58
C GLY A 93 -8.23 11.00 -1.63
N TYR A 94 -8.54 9.71 -1.52
CA TYR A 94 -9.52 9.18 -0.56
C TYR A 94 -9.21 9.61 0.88
N LEU A 95 -7.93 9.74 1.24
CA LEU A 95 -7.51 10.12 2.60
C LEU A 95 -7.90 11.55 2.99
N THR A 96 -8.27 12.38 2.02
CA THR A 96 -8.53 13.80 2.24
C THR A 96 -9.67 14.30 1.36
N ALA A 97 -10.61 13.43 0.99
CA ALA A 97 -11.70 13.75 0.06
C ALA A 97 -11.21 14.54 -1.17
N ASP A 98 -10.08 14.11 -1.71
CA ASP A 98 -9.44 14.62 -2.93
C ASP A 98 -8.96 16.07 -2.86
N ARG A 99 -8.96 16.65 -1.66
CA ARG A 99 -8.28 17.91 -1.39
C ARG A 99 -6.77 17.75 -1.50
N PHE A 100 -6.07 18.84 -1.81
CA PHE A 100 -4.60 18.92 -1.84
C PHE A 100 -4.07 20.19 -1.21
N CYS A 101 -2.76 20.22 -0.99
CA CYS A 101 -2.02 21.37 -0.55
C CYS A 101 -0.69 21.48 -1.32
N GLN A 102 0.08 22.53 -1.05
CA GLN A 102 1.37 22.80 -1.70
C GLN A 102 2.43 21.67 -1.61
N HIS A 103 2.23 20.66 -0.77
CA HIS A 103 3.14 19.51 -0.63
C HIS A 103 2.74 18.28 -1.45
N ASP A 104 1.58 18.31 -2.10
CA ASP A 104 1.10 17.24 -2.96
C ASP A 104 1.59 17.46 -4.40
N PHE A 105 2.28 16.48 -4.99
CA PHE A 105 2.79 16.58 -6.36
C PHE A 105 1.93 15.80 -7.38
N MET A 106 1.27 14.71 -6.95
CA MET A 106 0.40 13.90 -7.81
C MET A 106 -0.74 13.27 -7.00
N PHE A 107 -1.95 13.27 -7.59
CA PHE A 107 -3.09 12.54 -7.05
C PHE A 107 -3.11 11.10 -7.54
N HIS A 108 -2.98 10.17 -6.59
CA HIS A 108 -3.25 8.77 -6.87
C HIS A 108 -4.76 8.57 -7.02
N GLY A 109 -5.19 7.84 -8.06
CA GLY A 109 -6.59 7.44 -8.24
C GLY A 109 -7.33 8.10 -9.40
N TRP A 110 -6.67 8.96 -10.19
CA TRP A 110 -7.22 9.50 -11.44
C TRP A 110 -7.28 8.41 -12.53
N LYS A 111 -8.23 7.49 -12.38
CA LYS A 111 -8.42 6.34 -13.28
C LYS A 111 -9.55 6.53 -14.29
N LYS A 112 -10.48 7.43 -14.01
CA LYS A 112 -11.62 7.74 -14.88
C LYS A 112 -11.40 9.12 -15.46
N GLN A 113 -11.40 9.20 -16.78
CA GLN A 113 -11.13 10.42 -17.56
C GLN A 113 -12.32 11.41 -17.55
N ASN A 114 -13.37 11.15 -16.77
CA ASN A 114 -14.59 11.94 -16.74
C ASN A 114 -14.71 12.67 -15.40
N ILE A 115 -14.74 13.99 -15.47
CA ILE A 115 -14.90 14.90 -14.32
C ILE A 115 -16.33 14.95 -13.79
N ASP A 116 -17.29 14.45 -14.59
CA ASP A 116 -18.73 14.47 -14.33
C ASP A 116 -19.30 13.15 -13.79
N ASP A 117 -18.44 12.17 -13.47
CA ASP A 117 -18.91 11.02 -12.71
C ASP A 117 -19.30 11.48 -11.29
N SER A 118 -20.17 10.74 -10.59
CA SER A 118 -20.86 11.06 -9.31
C SER A 118 -19.98 11.37 -8.07
N TRP A 119 -18.72 11.76 -8.27
CA TRP A 119 -17.69 12.06 -7.31
C TRP A 119 -17.18 13.48 -7.54
N HIS A 120 -17.05 14.26 -6.46
CA HIS A 120 -16.63 15.67 -6.54
C HIS A 120 -15.13 15.78 -6.86
N SER A 121 -14.82 15.68 -8.15
CA SER A 121 -13.45 15.80 -8.67
C SER A 121 -12.79 17.10 -8.20
N PRO A 122 -11.52 17.07 -7.77
CA PRO A 122 -10.78 18.28 -7.43
C PRO A 122 -10.49 19.17 -8.64
N PHE A 123 -10.65 18.64 -9.85
CA PHE A 123 -10.42 19.34 -11.11
C PHE A 123 -11.73 19.73 -11.80
N LEU A 124 -11.73 20.90 -12.43
CA LEU A 124 -12.75 21.43 -13.33
C LEU A 124 -12.63 20.85 -14.73
N THR A 125 -11.40 20.63 -15.20
CA THR A 125 -11.09 20.03 -16.51
C THR A 125 -9.91 19.07 -16.38
N THR A 126 -9.76 18.16 -17.35
CA THR A 126 -8.65 17.19 -17.34
C THR A 126 -7.33 17.95 -17.36
N PRO A 127 -6.37 17.61 -16.48
CA PRO A 127 -5.08 18.31 -16.47
C PRO A 127 -4.38 18.28 -17.83
N GLU A 128 -3.87 19.43 -18.25
CA GLU A 128 -3.15 19.61 -19.50
C GLU A 128 -1.71 19.10 -19.34
N LEU A 129 -1.42 17.94 -19.95
CA LEU A 129 -0.14 17.24 -19.78
C LEU A 129 1.06 18.05 -20.31
N ASP A 130 0.85 18.83 -21.37
CA ASP A 130 1.84 19.73 -21.97
C ASP A 130 2.17 20.94 -21.09
N LYS A 131 1.32 21.26 -20.11
CA LYS A 131 1.51 22.34 -19.13
C LYS A 131 1.88 21.84 -17.74
N CYS A 132 2.14 20.53 -17.59
CA CYS A 132 2.62 19.98 -16.32
C CYS A 132 4.06 20.42 -16.06
N GLY A 133 4.32 21.09 -14.92
CA GLY A 133 5.62 21.63 -14.57
C GLY A 133 5.62 22.37 -13.23
N ASN A 134 6.60 23.27 -13.02
CA ASN A 134 6.64 24.13 -11.84
C ASN A 134 5.48 25.12 -11.88
N GLY A 135 4.61 25.12 -10.86
CA GLY A 135 3.56 26.14 -10.70
C GLY A 135 2.11 25.65 -10.84
N TYR A 136 1.89 24.35 -11.09
CA TYR A 136 0.56 23.77 -11.33
C TYR A 136 -0.21 24.36 -12.52
N ASP A 137 0.46 24.98 -13.50
CA ASP A 137 -0.18 25.68 -14.64
C ASP A 137 -1.11 24.78 -15.48
N GLY A 138 -0.86 23.47 -15.53
CA GLY A 138 -1.72 22.49 -16.20
C GLY A 138 -2.86 21.95 -15.35
N TRP A 139 -2.98 22.36 -14.09
CA TRP A 139 -3.99 21.86 -13.16
C TRP A 139 -5.13 22.89 -13.07
N HIS A 140 -6.27 22.56 -13.63
CA HIS A 140 -7.47 23.38 -13.51
C HIS A 140 -8.29 22.90 -12.31
N TRP A 141 -7.88 23.27 -11.10
CA TRP A 141 -8.56 22.83 -9.88
C TRP A 141 -9.75 23.71 -9.49
N ARG A 142 -10.68 23.15 -8.72
CA ARG A 142 -11.74 23.90 -8.06
C ARG A 142 -11.15 24.65 -6.87
N GLU A 143 -11.59 25.88 -6.62
CA GLU A 143 -11.05 26.71 -5.52
C GLU A 143 -11.17 26.03 -4.15
N ASP A 144 -12.19 25.19 -3.93
CA ASP A 144 -12.40 24.43 -2.72
C ASP A 144 -11.49 23.19 -2.58
N ALA A 145 -10.77 22.79 -3.64
CA ALA A 145 -9.90 21.63 -3.66
C ALA A 145 -8.50 21.89 -3.10
N ASN A 146 -7.98 23.11 -3.27
CA ASN A 146 -6.68 23.51 -2.73
C ASN A 146 -6.87 24.11 -1.33
N ILE A 147 -6.36 23.41 -0.31
CA ILE A 147 -6.53 23.77 1.10
C ILE A 147 -5.20 24.07 1.76
N SER A 148 -5.27 24.77 2.90
CA SER A 148 -4.09 25.05 3.70
C SER A 148 -3.48 23.76 4.29
N VAL A 149 -2.17 23.78 4.57
CA VAL A 149 -1.47 22.67 5.22
C VAL A 149 -2.09 22.35 6.60
N ALA A 150 -2.61 23.35 7.31
CA ALA A 150 -3.30 23.14 8.59
C ALA A 150 -4.61 22.36 8.42
N ALA A 151 -5.43 22.71 7.43
CA ALA A 151 -6.65 21.99 7.11
C ALA A 151 -6.34 20.56 6.65
N MET A 152 -5.31 20.39 5.81
CA MET A 152 -4.83 19.09 5.35
C MET A 152 -4.43 18.19 6.52
N LYS A 153 -3.67 18.72 7.48
CA LYS A 153 -3.25 18.00 8.69
C LYS A 153 -4.46 17.53 9.49
N GLN A 154 -5.48 18.38 9.65
CA GLN A 154 -6.70 18.00 10.38
C GLN A 154 -7.45 16.86 9.67
N MET A 155 -7.63 16.94 8.36
CA MET A 155 -8.28 15.88 7.58
C MET A 155 -7.55 14.53 7.69
N LEU A 156 -6.21 14.55 7.69
CA LEU A 156 -5.42 13.34 7.87
C LEU A 156 -5.62 12.74 9.27
N ILE A 157 -5.64 13.57 10.32
CA ILE A 157 -5.91 13.14 11.70
C ILE A 157 -7.30 12.49 11.79
N ASP A 158 -8.33 13.17 11.28
CA ASP A 158 -9.71 12.70 11.34
C ASP A 158 -9.88 11.38 10.57
N THR A 159 -9.24 11.27 9.41
CA THR A 159 -9.21 10.05 8.61
C THR A 159 -8.50 8.92 9.34
N GLU A 160 -7.36 9.18 9.97
CA GLU A 160 -6.64 8.17 10.77
C GLU A 160 -7.50 7.65 11.92
N PHE A 161 -8.20 8.53 12.64
CA PHE A 161 -9.16 8.12 13.68
C PHE A 161 -10.32 7.29 13.13
N SER A 162 -10.92 7.72 12.01
CA SER A 162 -12.02 7.01 11.36
C SER A 162 -11.59 5.62 10.87
N MET A 163 -10.42 5.53 10.23
CA MET A 163 -9.86 4.25 9.80
C MET A 163 -9.53 3.34 10.97
N ALA A 164 -9.02 3.89 12.08
CA ALA A 164 -8.74 3.10 13.29
C ALA A 164 -10.03 2.54 13.91
N ALA A 165 -11.08 3.35 14.00
CA ALA A 165 -12.37 2.95 14.55
C ALA A 165 -13.01 1.82 13.72
N SER A 166 -12.96 1.93 12.39
CA SER A 166 -13.51 0.96 11.44
C SER A 166 -12.60 -0.24 11.14
N PHE A 167 -11.37 -0.27 11.69
CA PHE A 167 -10.42 -1.35 11.40
C PHE A 167 -10.91 -2.70 11.94
N PRO A 168 -10.96 -3.77 11.14
CA PRO A 168 -11.48 -5.07 11.55
C PRO A 168 -10.84 -5.64 12.82
N VAL A 169 -11.64 -6.14 13.75
CA VAL A 169 -11.16 -6.70 15.04
C VAL A 169 -10.20 -7.88 14.81
N VAL A 170 -10.53 -8.78 13.89
CA VAL A 170 -9.68 -9.95 13.57
C VAL A 170 -8.29 -9.54 13.05
N ALA A 171 -8.17 -8.37 12.45
CA ALA A 171 -6.92 -7.83 11.94
C ALA A 171 -6.11 -7.05 12.99
N ARG A 172 -6.65 -6.85 14.21
CA ARG A 172 -5.98 -6.20 15.35
C ARG A 172 -5.14 -7.19 16.17
N VAL A 173 -5.38 -8.49 16.03
CA VAL A 173 -4.50 -9.52 16.57
C VAL A 173 -3.20 -9.51 15.78
N ILE A 174 -2.06 -9.77 16.42
CA ILE A 174 -0.77 -9.94 15.73
C ILE A 174 -0.84 -11.24 14.91
N PRO A 175 -1.04 -11.18 13.57
CA PRO A 175 -1.59 -12.33 12.86
C PRO A 175 -0.62 -13.51 12.76
N TYR A 176 0.69 -13.25 12.69
CA TYR A 176 1.70 -14.31 12.62
C TYR A 176 1.87 -15.07 13.95
N LEU A 177 1.49 -14.47 15.09
CA LEU A 177 1.49 -15.17 16.39
C LEU A 177 0.30 -16.14 16.55
N ALA A 178 -0.68 -16.06 15.65
CA ALA A 178 -1.82 -16.99 15.63
C ALA A 178 -1.53 -18.26 14.81
N LYS A 179 -0.33 -18.37 14.23
CA LYS A 179 0.12 -19.54 13.45
C LYS A 179 1.41 -20.09 14.09
N PRO A 180 1.64 -21.42 14.02
CA PRO A 180 2.90 -22.00 14.49
C PRO A 180 4.06 -21.51 13.61
N ASP A 181 5.18 -21.15 14.24
CA ASP A 181 6.43 -20.74 13.58
C ASP A 181 7.52 -21.82 13.75
N VAL A 182 7.91 -22.13 14.99
CA VAL A 182 8.94 -23.15 15.29
C VAL A 182 8.40 -24.55 15.03
N GLY A 183 7.14 -24.81 15.37
CA GLY A 183 6.53 -26.14 15.26
C GLY A 183 6.51 -26.71 13.83
N ASN A 184 6.55 -25.85 12.80
CA ASN A 184 6.53 -26.28 11.41
C ASN A 184 7.91 -26.70 10.89
N CYS A 185 8.97 -26.20 11.51
CA CYS A 185 10.34 -26.32 10.99
C CYS A 185 11.31 -27.04 11.93
N PHE A 186 10.92 -27.26 13.19
CA PHE A 186 11.75 -27.93 14.18
C PHE A 186 12.15 -29.35 13.72
N PRO A 187 13.40 -29.79 13.94
CA PRO A 187 14.51 -29.08 14.59
C PRO A 187 15.35 -28.19 13.64
N ASN A 188 15.00 -28.11 12.36
CA ASN A 188 15.86 -27.60 11.29
C ASN A 188 15.41 -26.23 10.76
N CYS A 189 14.92 -25.35 11.62
CA CYS A 189 14.37 -24.05 11.22
C CYS A 189 15.35 -23.18 10.43
N ASP A 190 16.65 -23.30 10.71
CA ASP A 190 17.70 -22.51 10.05
C ASP A 190 18.03 -23.01 8.62
N GLU A 191 17.65 -24.24 8.26
CA GLU A 191 17.91 -24.80 6.92
C GLU A 191 17.00 -24.20 5.84
N LEU A 192 15.86 -23.63 6.25
CA LEU A 192 14.84 -23.11 5.35
C LEU A 192 15.27 -21.87 4.56
N ILE A 193 16.30 -21.16 5.03
CA ILE A 193 16.84 -19.94 4.38
C ILE A 193 17.47 -20.26 3.01
N ASN A 194 17.93 -21.50 2.81
CA ASN A 194 18.65 -21.94 1.61
C ASN A 194 17.78 -22.73 0.62
N LEU A 195 16.49 -22.93 0.91
CA LEU A 195 15.61 -23.66 0.00
C LEU A 195 15.16 -22.74 -1.15
N PRO A 196 15.18 -23.24 -2.40
CA PRO A 196 14.50 -22.56 -3.50
C PRO A 196 13.03 -22.42 -3.14
N LEU A 197 12.49 -21.22 -3.32
CA LEU A 197 11.07 -20.96 -3.07
C LEU A 197 10.21 -21.91 -3.91
N PRO A 198 9.08 -22.40 -3.38
CA PRO A 198 8.19 -23.25 -4.14
C PRO A 198 7.76 -22.48 -5.39
N SER A 199 8.17 -22.99 -6.56
CA SER A 199 7.70 -22.52 -7.85
C SER A 199 6.17 -22.57 -7.83
N THR A 200 5.53 -21.47 -8.22
CA THR A 200 4.08 -21.38 -8.45
C THR A 200 3.57 -22.66 -9.11
N SER A 201 2.58 -23.31 -8.49
CA SER A 201 1.90 -24.52 -8.95
C SER A 201 1.46 -24.41 -10.42
N PRO A 202 1.42 -25.54 -11.16
CA PRO A 202 1.32 -25.55 -12.61
C PRO A 202 -0.02 -24.96 -13.11
N SER A 203 0.08 -24.23 -14.22
CA SER A 203 -1.06 -23.83 -15.05
C SER A 203 -2.00 -25.02 -15.32
N PRO A 204 -3.33 -24.83 -15.25
CA PRO A 204 -4.25 -25.89 -15.61
C PRO A 204 -4.08 -26.19 -17.11
N SER A 205 -3.74 -27.44 -17.40
CA SER A 205 -3.78 -27.99 -18.74
C SER A 205 -5.23 -28.09 -19.20
N THR A 206 -5.57 -27.35 -20.25
CA THR A 206 -6.62 -27.67 -21.22
C THR A 206 -6.12 -27.32 -22.60
#